data_AF-A0A3M2H5F1-F1
#
_entry.id   AF-A0A3M2H5F1-F1
#
_cell.length_a   1.000
_cell.length_b   1.000
_cell.length_c   1.000
_cell.angle_alpha   90.00
_cell.angle_beta   90.00
_cell.angle_gamma   90.00
#
_symmetry.space_group_name_H-M   'P 1'
#
loop_
_entity.id
_entity.type
_entity.pdbx_description
1 polymer ?
#
loop_
_entity_poly.entity_id
_entity_poly.type
_entity_poly.pdbx_seq_one_letter_code
_entity_poly.pdbx_strand_id
1 'polypeptide(L)'
;MGVERGYIIAFASIALALSYNLSFPCSLGTPRVSWSYEVSSRKGKEYRRVDVEIIEFTRTQVTERDPRILINSNLNPGGLVHVDLKNVGDNHIEDIVLLQVAKGIASGFIKARKILNHTPLIVEDFIMVPYRQEGENIYIGLASLKPGEHLLLNYKIDGYYLSPPSIVSPVIKKEKVQTSLFKRYSIYFGPGQRKIDESLLIERIITDVSLLPYDREYRIRVKGYADSTGRRKVNQVIARERALWIVKSLLESKVACIDTPQRAESLIGSALEIR
;
A
#
# COMPACT_ATOMS: atom_id res chain seq x y z
N MET A 1 11.30 -28.44 -55.27
CA MET A 1 10.27 -27.81 -54.43
C MET A 1 10.34 -28.41 -53.04
N GLY A 2 10.35 -27.57 -52.00
CA GLY A 2 10.03 -28.01 -50.63
C GLY A 2 11.22 -28.19 -49.68
N VAL A 3 11.85 -27.08 -49.26
CA VAL A 3 12.57 -27.04 -47.98
C VAL A 3 12.17 -25.74 -47.26
N GLU A 4 11.14 -25.80 -46.42
CA GLU A 4 10.92 -24.80 -45.38
C GLU A 4 11.08 -25.48 -44.02
N ARG A 5 12.33 -25.53 -43.54
CA ARG A 5 12.64 -25.85 -42.15
C ARG A 5 12.68 -24.55 -41.35
N GLY A 6 11.65 -24.35 -40.55
CA GLY A 6 11.75 -23.92 -39.14
C GLY A 6 12.50 -22.63 -38.83
N TYR A 7 11.84 -21.49 -38.96
CA TYR A 7 12.13 -20.30 -38.14
C TYR A 7 11.28 -20.32 -36.86
N ILE A 8 11.60 -21.24 -35.94
CA ILE A 8 11.12 -21.22 -34.55
C ILE A 8 12.33 -21.00 -33.64
N ILE A 9 13.10 -19.93 -33.84
CA ILE A 9 14.09 -19.47 -32.86
C ILE A 9 14.13 -17.94 -32.94
N ALA A 10 13.27 -17.28 -32.16
CA ALA A 10 13.39 -15.85 -31.80
C ALA A 10 12.36 -15.38 -30.76
N PHE A 11 11.32 -16.15 -30.45
CA PHE A 11 10.22 -15.69 -29.58
C PHE A 11 10.47 -15.84 -28.07
N ALA A 12 11.46 -16.64 -27.66
CA ALA A 12 11.86 -16.75 -26.26
C ALA A 12 12.91 -15.69 -25.84
N SER A 13 13.64 -15.11 -26.79
CA SER A 13 14.89 -14.39 -26.47
C SER A 13 14.68 -13.00 -25.89
N ILE A 14 13.58 -12.29 -26.12
CA ILE A 14 13.40 -10.94 -25.56
C ILE A 14 12.83 -10.98 -24.13
N ALA A 15 11.90 -11.90 -23.85
CA ALA A 15 11.38 -12.11 -22.49
C ALA A 15 12.44 -12.74 -21.56
N LEU A 16 13.32 -13.60 -22.11
CA LEU A 16 14.44 -14.19 -21.39
C LEU A 16 15.67 -13.27 -21.33
N ALA A 17 15.92 -12.40 -22.32
CA ALA A 17 17.01 -11.41 -22.24
C ALA A 17 16.69 -10.28 -21.24
N LEU A 18 15.41 -9.94 -21.02
CA LEU A 18 14.99 -9.04 -19.95
C LEU A 18 15.15 -9.66 -18.56
N SER A 19 15.20 -10.99 -18.44
CA SER A 19 15.39 -11.66 -17.14
C SER A 19 16.85 -11.83 -16.72
N TYR A 20 17.84 -11.51 -17.55
CA TYR A 20 19.24 -11.82 -17.25
C TYR A 20 20.21 -10.64 -17.04
N ASN A 21 19.84 -9.37 -17.26
CA ASN A 21 20.82 -8.28 -17.02
C ASN A 21 20.26 -6.87 -16.70
N LEU A 22 18.96 -6.71 -16.45
CA LEU A 22 18.37 -5.40 -16.15
C LEU A 22 17.76 -5.37 -14.73
N SER A 23 18.56 -5.72 -13.74
CA SER A 23 18.22 -5.51 -12.33
C SER A 23 19.05 -4.34 -11.80
N PHE A 24 18.49 -3.12 -11.86
CA PHE A 24 19.00 -2.01 -11.07
C PHE A 24 18.47 -2.18 -9.63
N PRO A 25 19.33 -2.31 -8.61
CA PRO A 25 18.87 -2.53 -7.24
C PRO A 25 18.04 -1.34 -6.77
N CYS A 26 16.88 -1.61 -6.16
CA CYS A 26 16.03 -0.57 -5.60
C CYS A 26 16.66 0.01 -4.33
N SER A 27 17.32 1.15 -4.44
CA SER A 27 17.68 1.95 -3.27
C SER A 27 16.45 2.67 -2.70
N LEU A 28 16.55 3.12 -1.44
CA LEU A 28 15.56 4.00 -0.83
C LEU A 28 15.32 5.22 -1.76
N GLY A 29 14.08 5.70 -1.88
CA GLY A 29 13.76 6.86 -2.72
C GLY A 29 13.77 6.62 -4.25
N THR A 30 14.31 5.50 -4.75
CA THR A 30 14.23 5.17 -6.19
C THR A 30 12.81 4.70 -6.56
N PRO A 31 12.15 5.32 -7.55
CA PRO A 31 10.82 4.90 -7.99
C PRO A 31 10.80 3.45 -8.49
N ARG A 32 9.81 2.68 -8.02
CA ARG A 32 9.62 1.30 -8.47
C ARG A 32 8.75 1.26 -9.72
N VAL A 33 9.12 0.44 -10.71
CA VAL A 33 8.35 0.25 -11.94
C VAL A 33 7.50 -1.01 -11.86
N SER A 34 6.22 -0.91 -12.24
CA SER A 34 5.40 -2.05 -12.62
C SER A 34 4.81 -1.85 -14.00
N TRP A 35 4.49 -2.95 -14.68
CA TRP A 35 3.92 -2.88 -16.02
C TRP A 35 2.82 -3.92 -16.23
N SER A 36 1.94 -3.64 -17.20
CA SER A 36 0.87 -4.53 -17.63
C SER A 36 0.49 -4.25 -19.07
N TYR A 37 -0.37 -5.08 -19.64
CA TYR A 37 -0.90 -4.85 -20.99
C TYR A 37 -2.34 -5.34 -21.12
N GLU A 38 -3.07 -4.72 -22.05
CA GLU A 38 -4.46 -5.04 -22.35
C GLU A 38 -4.69 -5.01 -23.87
N VAL A 39 -5.57 -5.89 -24.34
CA VAL A 39 -6.11 -5.84 -25.70
C VAL A 39 -7.57 -5.44 -25.61
N SER A 40 -7.89 -4.26 -26.13
CA SER A 40 -9.25 -3.74 -26.18
C SER A 40 -10.14 -4.64 -27.03
N SER A 41 -11.42 -4.74 -26.68
CA SER A 41 -12.45 -5.32 -27.54
C SER A 41 -12.81 -4.40 -28.72
N ARG A 42 -12.46 -3.10 -28.62
CA ARG A 42 -12.80 -2.06 -29.59
C ARG A 42 -11.63 -1.75 -30.53
N LYS A 43 -11.95 -1.24 -31.72
CA LYS A 43 -10.99 -0.77 -32.72
C LYS A 43 -10.83 0.74 -32.60
N GLY A 44 -9.62 1.25 -32.80
CA GLY A 44 -9.36 2.69 -32.76
C GLY A 44 -7.92 3.02 -32.38
N LYS A 45 -7.46 4.23 -32.76
CA LYS A 45 -6.11 4.73 -32.44
C LYS A 45 -5.96 4.94 -30.94
N GLU A 46 -7.03 5.27 -30.25
CA GLU A 46 -7.12 5.45 -28.80
C GLU A 46 -6.74 4.18 -28.01
N TYR A 47 -6.87 3.01 -28.64
CA TYR A 47 -6.48 1.71 -28.07
C TYR A 47 -5.08 1.25 -28.50
N ARG A 48 -4.35 2.08 -29.26
CA ARG A 48 -2.96 1.82 -29.66
C ARG A 48 -2.03 2.76 -28.90
N ARG A 49 -1.90 2.56 -27.60
CA ARG A 49 -1.14 3.48 -26.75
C ARG A 49 -0.40 2.80 -25.61
N VAL A 50 0.50 3.53 -24.97
CA VAL A 50 1.05 3.21 -23.66
C VAL A 50 0.71 4.34 -22.71
N ASP A 51 0.12 4.01 -21.57
CA ASP A 51 -0.08 4.96 -20.49
C ASP A 51 1.02 4.76 -19.43
N VAL A 52 1.69 5.84 -19.03
CA VAL A 52 2.68 5.86 -17.97
C VAL A 52 2.13 6.73 -16.84
N GLU A 53 1.89 6.15 -15.68
CA GLU A 53 1.38 6.82 -14.48
C GLU A 53 2.46 6.85 -13.41
N ILE A 54 2.81 8.03 -12.92
CA ILE A 54 3.65 8.21 -11.73
C ILE A 54 2.71 8.41 -10.55
N ILE A 55 2.82 7.53 -9.55
CA ILE A 55 1.95 7.47 -8.38
C ILE A 55 2.80 7.75 -7.15
N GLU A 56 2.39 8.71 -6.35
CA GLU A 56 2.98 9.02 -5.06
C GLU A 56 2.27 8.22 -3.97
N PHE A 57 3.05 7.67 -3.04
CA PHE A 57 2.58 6.94 -1.88
C PHE A 57 2.85 7.78 -0.64
N THR A 58 1.78 8.21 0.03
CA THR A 58 1.87 8.92 1.30
C THR A 58 1.47 7.97 2.42
N ARG A 59 2.42 7.70 3.31
CA ARG A 59 2.19 6.90 4.52
C ARG A 59 1.86 7.85 5.67
N THR A 60 0.64 7.78 6.16
CA THR A 60 0.19 8.56 7.31
C THR A 60 -0.19 7.61 8.43
N GLN A 61 0.33 7.83 9.64
CA GLN A 61 -0.22 7.17 10.82
C GLN A 61 -1.57 7.83 11.13
N VAL A 62 -2.62 7.03 11.11
CA VAL A 62 -3.98 7.47 11.42
C VAL A 62 -4.49 6.64 12.59
N THR A 63 -5.28 7.28 13.44
CA THR A 63 -5.94 6.63 14.56
C THR A 63 -7.42 6.49 14.21
N GLU A 64 -7.89 5.27 13.98
CA GLU A 64 -9.27 5.01 13.52
C GLU A 64 -9.96 3.93 14.37
N ARG A 65 -11.30 3.97 14.44
CA ARG A 65 -12.07 2.90 15.10
C ARG A 65 -11.97 1.61 14.28
N ASP A 66 -11.77 0.48 14.94
CA ASP A 66 -11.81 -0.83 14.30
C ASP A 66 -13.06 -1.59 14.73
N PRO A 67 -13.94 -1.98 13.79
CA PRO A 67 -15.22 -2.62 14.11
C PRO A 67 -15.07 -4.00 14.77
N ARG A 68 -13.87 -4.59 14.72
CA ARG A 68 -13.58 -5.89 15.35
C ARG A 68 -13.28 -5.78 16.84
N ILE A 69 -13.10 -4.57 17.37
CA ILE A 69 -12.90 -4.35 18.80
C ILE A 69 -14.22 -3.85 19.41
N LEU A 70 -14.82 -4.67 20.26
CA LEU A 70 -15.91 -4.23 21.12
C LEU A 70 -15.34 -3.60 22.38
N ILE A 71 -15.96 -2.51 22.84
CA ILE A 71 -15.64 -1.84 24.09
C ILE A 71 -16.86 -1.75 24.98
N ASN A 72 -16.69 -2.12 26.25
CA ASN A 72 -17.54 -1.64 27.33
C ASN A 72 -16.68 -0.79 28.25
N SER A 73 -17.20 0.35 28.68
CA SER A 73 -16.45 1.20 29.60
C SER A 73 -17.33 1.85 30.63
N ASN A 74 -16.76 2.08 31.81
CA ASN A 74 -17.41 2.76 32.91
C ASN A 74 -16.42 3.71 33.60
N LEU A 75 -16.89 4.90 33.94
CA LEU A 75 -16.13 5.88 34.73
C LEU A 75 -16.73 5.93 36.12
N ASN A 76 -15.93 5.56 37.11
CA ASN A 76 -16.34 5.66 38.51
C ASN A 76 -16.20 7.12 39.01
N PRO A 77 -17.02 7.54 39.99
CA PRO A 77 -16.96 8.89 40.58
C PRO A 77 -15.58 9.29 41.13
N GLY A 78 -14.72 8.33 41.49
CA GLY A 78 -13.35 8.55 41.93
C GLY A 78 -12.31 8.74 40.82
N GLY A 79 -12.73 8.88 39.55
CA GLY A 79 -11.86 9.00 38.38
C GLY A 79 -11.20 7.67 37.96
N LEU A 80 -11.62 6.55 38.56
CA LEU A 80 -11.19 5.22 38.14
C LEU A 80 -11.98 4.81 36.89
N VAL A 81 -11.25 4.46 35.85
CA VAL A 81 -11.77 4.08 34.55
C VAL A 81 -11.70 2.57 34.39
N HIS A 82 -12.81 1.94 34.08
CA HIS A 82 -12.91 0.53 33.71
C HIS A 82 -13.15 0.40 32.21
N VAL A 83 -12.34 -0.41 31.53
CA VAL A 83 -12.50 -0.71 30.11
C VAL A 83 -12.40 -2.21 29.89
N ASP A 84 -13.40 -2.78 29.25
CA ASP A 84 -13.39 -4.14 28.72
C ASP A 84 -13.28 -4.06 27.20
N LEU A 85 -12.18 -4.60 26.66
CA LEU A 85 -11.94 -4.71 25.23
C LEU A 85 -12.02 -6.17 24.81
N LYS A 86 -12.79 -6.45 23.77
CA LYS A 86 -12.91 -7.78 23.18
C LYS A 86 -12.60 -7.74 21.69
N ASN A 87 -11.68 -8.58 21.24
CA ASN A 87 -11.50 -8.85 19.82
C ASN A 87 -12.52 -9.90 19.36
N VAL A 88 -13.52 -9.48 18.59
CA VAL A 88 -14.54 -10.35 18.00
C VAL A 88 -14.20 -10.80 16.57
N GLY A 89 -13.05 -10.40 16.04
CA GLY A 89 -12.57 -10.85 14.73
C GLY A 89 -11.67 -12.09 14.82
N ASP A 90 -11.42 -12.67 13.65
CA ASP A 90 -10.62 -13.90 13.51
C ASP A 90 -9.11 -13.67 13.41
N ASN A 91 -8.69 -12.39 13.40
CA ASN A 91 -7.30 -12.00 13.21
C ASN A 91 -6.71 -11.33 14.45
N HIS A 92 -5.40 -11.46 14.62
CA HIS A 92 -4.64 -10.67 15.58
C HIS A 92 -4.71 -9.19 15.25
N ILE A 93 -4.80 -8.36 16.28
CA ILE A 93 -4.87 -6.90 16.17
C ILE A 93 -3.76 -6.30 17.02
N GLU A 94 -2.86 -5.56 16.37
CA GLU A 94 -1.74 -4.84 17.00
C GLU A 94 -2.05 -3.35 17.14
N ASP A 95 -1.23 -2.62 17.90
CA ASP A 95 -1.24 -1.15 18.00
C ASP A 95 -2.58 -0.53 18.42
N ILE A 96 -3.26 -1.20 19.36
CA ILE A 96 -4.51 -0.72 19.92
C ILE A 96 -4.22 0.50 20.78
N VAL A 97 -5.07 1.52 20.71
CA VAL A 97 -4.96 2.74 21.50
C VAL A 97 -6.33 3.05 22.11
N LEU A 98 -6.39 3.35 23.40
CA LEU A 98 -7.60 3.91 23.99
C LEU A 98 -7.57 5.43 23.84
N LEU A 99 -8.62 5.98 23.24
CA LEU A 99 -8.84 7.41 23.17
C LEU A 99 -9.79 7.84 24.29
N GLN A 100 -9.29 8.69 25.16
CA GLN A 100 -10.05 9.39 26.19
C GLN A 100 -10.06 10.88 25.88
N VAL A 101 -11.21 11.53 26.02
CA VAL A 101 -11.32 12.99 25.93
C VAL A 101 -11.37 13.57 27.33
N ALA A 102 -10.48 14.51 27.61
CA ALA A 102 -10.37 15.17 28.89
C ALA A 102 -10.06 16.65 28.69
N LYS A 103 -10.94 17.52 29.21
CA LYS A 103 -10.68 18.96 29.27
C LYS A 103 -9.80 19.24 30.47
N GLY A 104 -8.50 19.36 30.26
CA GLY A 104 -7.54 19.52 31.34
C GLY A 104 -6.12 19.13 30.96
N ILE A 105 -5.24 19.09 31.95
CA ILE A 105 -3.85 18.64 31.76
C ILE A 105 -3.68 17.35 32.54
N ALA A 106 -3.40 16.26 31.82
CA ALA A 106 -3.00 15.00 32.43
C ALA A 106 -1.52 15.05 32.80
N SER A 107 -1.17 14.63 34.01
CA SER A 107 0.20 14.64 34.50
C SER A 107 0.52 13.37 35.28
N GLY A 108 1.65 12.74 34.99
CA GLY A 108 2.13 11.57 35.71
C GLY A 108 2.21 10.33 34.82
N PHE A 109 1.94 9.16 35.40
CA PHE A 109 1.98 7.89 34.68
C PHE A 109 0.62 7.19 34.78
N ILE A 110 0.22 6.50 33.72
CA ILE A 110 -0.99 5.66 33.77
C ILE A 110 -0.61 4.31 34.36
N LYS A 111 -1.01 4.10 35.60
CA LYS A 111 -1.10 2.75 36.17
C LYS A 111 -2.37 2.10 35.65
N ALA A 112 -2.22 1.07 34.84
CA ALA A 112 -3.32 0.22 34.46
C ALA A 112 -3.14 -1.18 35.04
N ARG A 113 -4.22 -1.76 35.56
CA ARG A 113 -4.31 -3.18 35.85
C ARG A 113 -4.86 -3.87 34.62
N LYS A 114 -4.03 -4.68 33.97
CA LYS A 114 -4.40 -5.53 32.85
C LYS A 114 -4.80 -6.90 33.40
N ILE A 115 -6.03 -7.32 33.13
CA ILE A 115 -6.50 -8.68 33.39
C ILE A 115 -6.74 -9.33 32.03
N LEU A 116 -5.90 -10.30 31.70
CA LEU A 116 -6.08 -11.17 30.54
C LEU A 116 -6.90 -12.37 30.97
N ASN A 117 -8.07 -12.55 30.37
CA ASN A 117 -8.88 -13.73 30.63
C ASN A 117 -8.50 -14.84 29.64
N HIS A 118 -7.35 -15.47 29.86
CA HIS A 118 -7.04 -16.77 29.27
C HIS A 118 -7.34 -17.82 30.33
N THR A 119 -8.31 -18.69 30.07
CA THR A 119 -8.62 -19.84 30.91
C THR A 119 -7.33 -20.62 31.28
N PRO A 120 -7.04 -20.97 32.56
CA PRO A 120 -7.60 -20.52 33.84
C PRO A 120 -6.63 -19.57 34.61
N LEU A 121 -5.78 -18.81 33.91
CA LEU A 121 -4.77 -17.94 34.51
C LEU A 121 -5.17 -16.48 34.34
N ILE A 122 -5.75 -15.91 35.40
CA ILE A 122 -5.88 -14.46 35.56
C ILE A 122 -4.46 -13.95 35.86
N VAL A 123 -3.76 -13.48 34.82
CA VAL A 123 -2.51 -12.75 35.01
C VAL A 123 -2.88 -11.30 35.31
N GLU A 124 -2.61 -10.88 36.53
CA GLU A 124 -2.80 -9.50 36.97
C GLU A 124 -1.48 -8.76 36.89
N ASP A 125 -1.29 -8.02 35.80
CA ASP A 125 -0.11 -7.18 35.64
C ASP A 125 -0.49 -5.72 35.85
N PHE A 126 0.20 -5.06 36.77
CA PHE A 126 0.25 -3.61 36.81
C PHE A 126 1.21 -3.15 35.72
N ILE A 127 0.65 -2.58 34.66
CA ILE A 127 1.42 -2.05 33.55
C ILE A 127 1.48 -0.53 33.66
N MET A 128 2.67 -0.01 33.37
CA MET A 128 2.87 1.41 33.11
C MET A 128 2.59 1.61 31.63
N VAL A 129 1.48 2.30 31.33
CA VAL A 129 1.03 2.44 29.96
C VAL A 129 1.50 3.78 29.41
N PRO A 130 2.21 3.81 28.28
CA PRO A 130 2.56 5.08 27.65
C PRO A 130 1.28 5.78 27.21
N TYR A 131 1.22 7.09 27.43
CA TYR A 131 0.18 7.93 26.87
C TYR A 131 0.74 9.18 26.23
N ARG A 132 -0.04 9.74 25.31
CA ARG A 132 0.23 11.04 24.68
C ARG A 132 -1.02 11.90 24.80
N GLN A 133 -0.86 13.17 25.13
CA GLN A 133 -1.94 14.14 25.09
C GLN A 133 -1.76 15.08 23.88
N GLU A 134 -2.81 15.27 23.09
CA GLU A 134 -2.89 16.25 22.00
C GLU A 134 -4.19 17.05 22.14
N GLY A 135 -4.09 18.29 22.64
CA GLY A 135 -5.28 19.08 23.00
C GLY A 135 -6.11 18.39 24.09
N GLU A 136 -7.39 18.17 23.82
CA GLU A 136 -8.32 17.47 24.74
C GLU A 136 -8.24 15.94 24.63
N ASN A 137 -7.45 15.40 23.70
CA ASN A 137 -7.36 13.95 23.46
C ASN A 137 -6.18 13.33 24.21
N ILE A 138 -6.45 12.24 24.93
CA ILE A 138 -5.45 11.38 25.57
C ILE A 138 -5.45 10.03 24.87
N TYR A 139 -4.31 9.66 24.30
CA TYR A 139 -4.07 8.41 23.59
C TYR A 139 -3.26 7.47 24.48
N ILE A 140 -3.84 6.35 24.88
CA ILE A 140 -3.24 5.36 25.79
C ILE A 140 -2.88 4.12 24.98
N GLY A 141 -1.58 3.80 24.85
CA GLY A 141 -1.11 2.70 23.99
C GLY A 141 -1.30 1.32 24.60
N LEU A 142 -1.97 0.40 23.92
CA LEU A 142 -2.16 -0.99 24.30
C LEU A 142 -1.44 -1.89 23.28
N ALA A 143 -0.78 -2.95 23.76
CA ALA A 143 0.09 -3.78 22.92
C ALA A 143 -0.65 -4.47 21.76
N SER A 144 -1.62 -5.34 22.06
CA SER A 144 -2.29 -6.18 21.05
C SER A 144 -3.45 -6.99 21.64
N LEU A 145 -4.34 -7.51 20.78
CA LEU A 145 -5.38 -8.51 21.09
C LEU A 145 -5.40 -9.64 20.05
N LYS A 146 -5.28 -10.89 20.49
CA LYS A 146 -5.52 -12.07 19.62
C LYS A 146 -7.03 -12.36 19.48
N PRO A 147 -7.43 -13.22 18.51
CA PRO A 147 -8.82 -13.59 18.32
C PRO A 147 -9.43 -14.15 19.61
N GLY A 148 -10.61 -13.67 19.97
CA GLY A 148 -11.33 -14.12 21.17
C GLY A 148 -10.74 -13.66 22.50
N GLU A 149 -9.65 -12.87 22.51
CA GLU A 149 -9.08 -12.33 23.73
C GLU A 149 -9.95 -11.22 24.34
N HIS A 150 -9.95 -11.21 25.66
CA HIS A 150 -10.56 -10.19 26.50
C HIS A 150 -9.47 -9.47 27.27
N LEU A 151 -9.49 -8.14 27.20
CA LEU A 151 -8.60 -7.27 27.93
C LEU A 151 -9.42 -6.35 28.82
N LEU A 152 -9.37 -6.63 30.11
CA LEU A 152 -9.95 -5.78 31.14
C LEU A 152 -8.85 -4.84 31.66
N LEU A 153 -9.08 -3.54 31.55
CA LEU A 153 -8.18 -2.48 31.97
C LEU A 153 -8.87 -1.65 33.05
N ASN A 154 -8.22 -1.54 34.20
CA ASN A 154 -8.59 -0.56 35.21
C ASN A 154 -7.46 0.46 35.35
N TYR A 155 -7.73 1.72 35.09
CA TYR A 155 -6.71 2.77 35.22
C TYR A 155 -7.28 4.05 35.80
N LYS A 156 -6.39 4.88 36.34
CA LYS A 156 -6.68 6.24 36.77
C LYS A 156 -5.62 7.15 36.18
N ILE A 157 -6.06 8.28 35.62
CA ILE A 157 -5.14 9.30 35.11
C ILE A 157 -5.15 10.46 36.09
N ASP A 158 -4.04 10.70 36.75
CA ASP A 158 -3.88 11.87 37.59
C ASP A 158 -3.73 13.13 36.72
N GLY A 159 -4.35 14.23 37.13
CA GLY A 159 -4.37 15.47 36.35
C GLY A 159 -5.35 16.49 36.89
N TYR A 160 -5.28 17.69 36.35
CA TYR A 160 -6.24 18.77 36.62
C TYR A 160 -7.26 18.80 35.48
N TYR A 161 -8.48 18.35 35.78
CA TYR A 161 -9.58 18.29 34.81
C TYR A 161 -10.65 19.34 35.14
N LEU A 162 -11.06 20.08 34.11
CA LEU A 162 -12.20 20.99 34.13
C LEU A 162 -13.54 20.23 34.05
N SER A 163 -13.52 18.99 33.57
CA SER A 163 -14.69 18.09 33.51
C SER A 163 -14.27 16.63 33.67
N PRO A 164 -15.15 15.73 34.16
CA PRO A 164 -14.88 14.31 34.17
C PRO A 164 -14.46 13.82 32.78
N PRO A 165 -13.36 13.05 32.65
CA PRO A 165 -12.95 12.54 31.36
C PRO A 165 -13.95 11.54 30.82
N SER A 166 -14.13 11.49 29.50
CA SER A 166 -15.00 10.52 28.84
C SER A 166 -14.18 9.60 27.94
N ILE A 167 -14.49 8.31 27.93
CA ILE A 167 -13.89 7.38 26.98
C ILE A 167 -14.62 7.50 25.65
N VAL A 168 -13.87 7.73 24.58
CA VAL A 168 -14.45 7.90 23.25
C VAL A 168 -14.42 6.61 22.44
N SER A 169 -13.37 5.79 22.55
CA SER A 169 -13.29 4.48 21.87
C SER A 169 -11.94 3.79 22.10
N PRO A 170 -11.82 2.47 21.89
CA PRO A 170 -10.58 1.97 21.34
C PRO A 170 -10.50 2.44 19.88
N VAL A 171 -9.35 2.94 19.53
CA VAL A 171 -8.92 3.33 18.20
C VAL A 171 -7.63 2.58 17.92
N ILE A 172 -7.35 2.20 16.70
CA ILE A 172 -6.11 1.53 16.34
C ILE A 172 -5.23 2.53 15.63
N LYS A 173 -3.94 2.56 15.97
CA LYS A 173 -2.95 3.22 15.13
C LYS A 173 -2.74 2.34 13.90
N LYS A 174 -3.17 2.81 12.75
CA LYS A 174 -2.93 2.15 11.47
C LYS A 174 -2.06 3.02 10.60
N GLU A 175 -1.10 2.40 9.93
CA GLU A 175 -0.45 3.03 8.79
C GLU A 175 -1.46 3.03 7.63
N LYS A 176 -1.97 4.22 7.31
CA LYS A 176 -2.80 4.42 6.13
C LYS A 176 -1.89 4.81 4.98
N VAL A 177 -1.84 3.97 3.96
CA VAL A 177 -1.18 4.26 2.69
C VAL A 177 -2.20 4.93 1.78
N GLN A 178 -1.99 6.21 1.49
CA GLN A 178 -2.73 6.94 0.47
C GLN A 178 -1.92 6.96 -0.82
N THR A 179 -2.61 6.87 -1.95
CA THR A 179 -1.99 6.93 -3.27
C THR A 179 -2.59 8.08 -4.06
N SER A 180 -1.75 8.92 -4.66
CA SER A 180 -2.18 10.01 -5.53
C SER A 180 -1.50 9.88 -6.89
N LEU A 181 -2.22 10.21 -7.97
CA LEU A 181 -1.64 10.28 -9.30
C LEU A 181 -0.84 11.58 -9.41
N PHE A 182 0.48 11.48 -9.44
CA PHE A 182 1.38 12.62 -9.56
C PHE A 182 1.42 13.14 -11.00
N LYS A 183 1.59 12.24 -11.97
CA LYS A 183 1.67 12.60 -13.39
C LYS A 183 1.25 11.44 -14.29
N ARG A 184 0.72 11.76 -15.48
CA ARG A 184 0.35 10.77 -16.49
C ARG A 184 0.81 11.19 -17.88
N TYR A 185 1.32 10.20 -18.63
CA TYR A 185 1.62 10.32 -20.05
C TYR A 185 0.82 9.28 -20.82
N SER A 186 0.36 9.65 -22.02
CA SER A 186 -0.28 8.75 -22.97
C SER A 186 0.44 8.86 -24.30
N ILE A 187 1.10 7.77 -24.69
CA ILE A 187 1.95 7.70 -25.87
C ILE A 187 1.24 6.86 -26.93
N TYR A 188 0.92 7.45 -28.08
CA TYR A 188 0.15 6.78 -29.14
C TYR A 188 1.06 6.19 -30.21
N PHE A 189 0.70 5.00 -30.70
CA PHE A 189 1.47 4.24 -31.68
C PHE A 189 0.70 4.12 -32.99
N GLY A 190 1.43 4.12 -34.10
CA GLY A 190 0.89 3.74 -35.40
C GLY A 190 0.47 2.26 -35.48
N PRO A 191 -0.22 1.86 -36.57
CA PRO A 191 -0.56 0.46 -36.81
C PRO A 191 0.69 -0.43 -36.81
N GLY A 192 0.68 -1.53 -36.05
CA GLY A 192 1.79 -2.50 -36.01
C GLY A 192 3.09 -2.02 -35.35
N GLN A 193 3.23 -0.71 -35.06
CA GLN A 193 4.42 -0.16 -34.43
C GLN A 193 4.56 -0.63 -32.98
N ARG A 194 5.76 -1.08 -32.61
CA ARG A 194 6.12 -1.55 -31.27
C ARG A 194 7.02 -0.58 -30.51
N LYS A 195 7.68 0.32 -31.25
CA LYS A 195 8.55 1.39 -30.76
C LYS A 195 8.16 2.68 -31.49
N ILE A 196 8.48 3.82 -30.89
CA ILE A 196 8.29 5.13 -31.50
C ILE A 196 9.68 5.77 -31.58
N ASP A 197 10.00 6.37 -32.72
CA ASP A 197 11.27 7.08 -32.92
C ASP A 197 11.31 8.44 -32.19
N GLU A 198 10.21 8.84 -31.53
CA GLU A 198 10.09 10.05 -30.73
C GLU A 198 10.83 9.87 -29.38
N SER A 199 12.15 10.02 -29.42
CA SER A 199 13.01 10.01 -28.23
C SER A 199 12.60 11.07 -27.20
N LEU A 200 12.07 12.21 -27.67
CA LEU A 200 11.72 13.37 -26.85
C LEU A 200 10.67 13.09 -25.76
N LEU A 201 9.67 12.25 -26.03
CA LEU A 201 8.64 11.93 -25.02
C LEU A 201 9.19 11.02 -23.92
N ILE A 202 10.03 10.05 -24.28
CA ILE A 202 10.71 9.20 -23.31
C ILE A 202 11.71 10.01 -22.49
N GLU A 203 12.53 10.83 -23.15
CA GLU A 203 13.48 11.72 -22.49
C GLU A 203 12.78 12.61 -21.46
N ARG A 204 11.62 13.19 -21.83
CA ARG A 204 10.80 13.95 -20.89
C ARG A 204 10.35 13.13 -19.69
N ILE A 205 9.87 11.90 -19.89
CA ILE A 205 9.47 11.01 -18.78
C ILE A 205 10.68 10.72 -17.88
N ILE A 206 11.84 10.42 -18.46
CA ILE A 206 13.08 10.16 -17.72
C ILE A 206 13.49 11.39 -16.90
N THR A 207 13.48 12.58 -17.50
CA THR A 207 13.78 13.84 -16.80
C THR A 207 12.81 14.06 -15.64
N ASP A 208 11.51 13.92 -15.87
CA ASP A 208 10.49 14.14 -14.84
C ASP A 208 10.61 13.13 -13.69
N VAL A 209 10.97 11.87 -13.97
CA VAL A 209 11.23 10.87 -12.93
C VAL A 209 12.52 11.19 -12.15
N SER A 210 13.56 11.67 -12.83
CA SER A 210 14.83 12.04 -12.18
C SER A 210 14.73 13.24 -11.24
N LEU A 211 13.69 14.06 -11.41
CA LEU A 211 13.42 15.25 -10.59
C LEU A 211 12.43 14.98 -9.44
N LEU A 212 12.02 13.72 -9.24
CA LEU A 212 11.12 13.38 -8.14
C LEU A 212 11.80 13.59 -6.78
N PRO A 213 11.11 14.16 -5.78
CA PRO A 213 11.61 14.30 -4.43
C PRO A 213 12.04 12.97 -3.80
N TYR A 214 13.29 12.87 -3.35
CA TYR A 214 13.85 11.63 -2.80
C TYR A 214 13.27 11.22 -1.43
N ASP A 215 12.66 12.18 -0.71
CA ASP A 215 12.02 11.98 0.59
C ASP A 215 10.64 11.31 0.51
N ARG A 216 10.15 11.03 -0.70
CA ARG A 216 8.82 10.45 -0.94
C ARG A 216 8.91 9.13 -1.68
N GLU A 217 7.89 8.30 -1.50
CA GLU A 217 7.80 7.01 -2.17
C GLU A 217 6.98 7.14 -3.46
N TYR A 218 7.57 6.76 -4.60
CA TYR A 218 6.89 6.77 -5.90
C TYR A 218 6.86 5.40 -6.55
N ARG A 219 5.82 5.16 -7.35
CA ARG A 219 5.70 4.02 -8.23
C ARG A 219 5.30 4.45 -9.63
N ILE A 220 5.97 3.89 -10.63
CA ILE A 220 5.68 4.11 -12.04
C ILE A 220 4.91 2.90 -12.58
N ARG A 221 3.69 3.11 -13.06
CA ARG A 221 2.89 2.08 -13.73
C ARG A 221 2.90 2.31 -15.23
N VAL A 222 3.32 1.30 -15.99
CA VAL A 222 3.36 1.33 -17.46
C VAL A 222 2.34 0.35 -18.03
N LYS A 223 1.31 0.85 -18.72
CA LYS A 223 0.20 0.05 -19.26
C LYS A 223 0.19 0.11 -20.78
N GLY A 224 0.44 -1.01 -21.44
CA GLY A 224 0.40 -1.12 -22.89
C GLY A 224 -0.99 -1.52 -23.41
N TYR A 225 -1.44 -0.86 -24.46
CA TYR A 225 -2.73 -1.13 -25.10
C TYR A 225 -2.56 -1.48 -26.58
N ALA A 226 -3.34 -2.46 -27.03
CA ALA A 226 -3.59 -2.72 -28.44
C ALA A 226 -5.09 -2.80 -28.72
N ASP A 227 -5.47 -2.48 -29.96
CA ASP A 227 -6.86 -2.55 -30.41
C ASP A 227 -7.27 -4.01 -30.76
N SER A 228 -8.54 -4.22 -31.14
CA SER A 228 -9.02 -5.54 -31.58
C SER A 228 -8.76 -5.84 -33.06
N THR A 229 -7.95 -5.04 -33.76
CA THR A 229 -7.71 -5.23 -35.20
C THR A 229 -6.71 -6.37 -35.42
N GLY A 230 -7.15 -7.50 -35.98
CA GLY A 230 -6.30 -8.65 -36.29
C GLY A 230 -6.35 -9.75 -35.24
N ARG A 231 -5.31 -10.61 -35.21
CA ARG A 231 -5.28 -11.77 -34.29
C ARG A 231 -4.99 -11.30 -32.86
N ARG A 232 -5.85 -11.67 -31.91
CA ARG A 232 -5.70 -11.33 -30.48
C ARG A 232 -4.31 -11.65 -29.90
N LYS A 233 -3.74 -12.81 -30.22
CA LYS A 233 -2.39 -13.21 -29.78
C LYS A 233 -1.31 -12.23 -30.25
N VAL A 234 -1.44 -11.71 -31.47
CA VAL A 234 -0.49 -10.72 -32.03
C VAL A 234 -0.64 -9.39 -31.30
N ASN A 235 -1.87 -8.96 -31.02
CA ASN A 235 -2.11 -7.70 -30.32
C ASN A 235 -1.67 -7.75 -28.86
N GLN A 236 -1.77 -8.92 -28.20
CA GLN A 236 -1.17 -9.13 -26.87
C GLN A 236 0.34 -8.92 -26.89
N VAL A 237 1.03 -9.48 -27.89
CA VAL A 237 2.49 -9.30 -28.06
C VAL A 237 2.83 -7.83 -28.31
N ILE A 238 2.09 -7.15 -29.19
CA ILE A 238 2.31 -5.73 -29.49
C ILE A 238 2.12 -4.87 -28.24
N ALA A 239 1.01 -5.03 -27.51
CA ALA A 239 0.74 -4.27 -26.30
C ALA A 239 1.83 -4.48 -25.23
N ARG A 240 2.24 -5.74 -25.04
CA ARG A 240 3.33 -6.10 -24.13
C ARG A 240 4.65 -5.47 -24.51
N GLU A 241 5.07 -5.58 -25.78
CA GLU A 241 6.36 -5.05 -26.23
C GLU A 241 6.43 -3.53 -26.12
N ARG A 242 5.33 -2.82 -26.38
CA ARG A 242 5.25 -1.37 -26.20
C ARG A 242 5.47 -0.96 -24.74
N ALA A 243 4.81 -1.64 -23.80
CA ALA A 243 5.00 -1.38 -22.37
C ALA A 243 6.44 -1.68 -21.94
N LEU A 244 6.96 -2.85 -22.34
CA LEU A 244 8.31 -3.27 -21.99
C LEU A 244 9.40 -2.36 -22.56
N TRP A 245 9.18 -1.77 -23.74
CA TRP A 245 10.11 -0.81 -24.31
C TRP A 245 10.27 0.43 -23.42
N ILE A 246 9.16 0.99 -22.92
CA ILE A 246 9.22 2.12 -21.96
C ILE A 246 9.89 1.71 -20.65
N VAL A 247 9.54 0.55 -20.09
CA VAL A 247 10.17 0.02 -18.87
C VAL A 247 11.68 -0.10 -19.06
N LYS A 248 12.11 -0.66 -20.19
CA LYS A 248 13.52 -0.82 -20.52
C LYS A 248 14.24 0.53 -20.57
N SER A 249 13.66 1.54 -21.21
CA SER A 249 14.24 2.88 -21.26
C SER A 249 14.39 3.51 -19.86
N LEU A 250 13.40 3.34 -18.98
CA LEU A 250 13.48 3.82 -17.59
C LEU A 250 14.59 3.11 -16.81
N LEU A 251 14.70 1.79 -16.92
CA LEU A 251 15.72 1.00 -16.23
C LEU A 251 17.14 1.29 -16.75
N GLU A 252 17.32 1.40 -18.07
CA GLU A 252 18.62 1.72 -18.68
C GLU A 252 19.11 3.12 -18.29
N SER A 253 18.19 4.08 -18.10
CA SER A 253 18.51 5.42 -17.61
C SER A 253 18.78 5.48 -16.10
N LYS A 254 18.59 4.38 -15.36
CA LYS A 254 18.81 4.27 -13.91
C LYS A 254 17.98 5.24 -13.05
N VAL A 255 16.87 5.75 -13.58
CA VAL A 255 15.94 6.63 -12.84
C VAL A 255 14.85 5.85 -12.10
N ALA A 256 14.75 4.54 -12.33
CA ALA A 256 13.77 3.68 -11.71
C ALA A 256 14.31 2.24 -11.57
N CYS A 257 13.67 1.44 -10.73
CA CYS A 257 14.08 0.07 -10.43
C CYS A 257 12.89 -0.92 -10.49
N ILE A 258 13.18 -2.22 -10.49
CA ILE A 258 12.17 -3.28 -10.43
C ILE A 258 12.50 -4.26 -9.30
N ASP A 259 11.56 -4.48 -8.36
CA ASP A 259 11.79 -5.37 -7.21
C ASP A 259 11.96 -6.84 -7.65
N THR A 260 11.31 -7.24 -8.74
CA THR A 260 11.41 -8.58 -9.34
C THR A 260 11.19 -8.51 -10.87
N PRO A 261 12.07 -9.09 -11.71
CA PRO A 261 11.99 -8.99 -13.17
C PRO A 261 10.73 -9.62 -13.80
N GLN A 262 9.92 -10.35 -13.02
CA GLN A 262 8.75 -11.12 -13.48
C GLN A 262 7.39 -10.48 -13.16
N ARG A 263 7.30 -9.38 -12.41
CA ARG A 263 6.00 -8.83 -11.99
C ARG A 263 5.35 -7.97 -13.09
N ALA A 264 4.54 -8.63 -13.93
CA ALA A 264 3.39 -7.98 -14.53
C ALA A 264 2.33 -7.81 -13.43
N GLU A 265 1.94 -6.57 -13.09
CA GLU A 265 0.78 -6.39 -12.23
C GLU A 265 -0.48 -6.68 -13.06
N SER A 266 -1.11 -7.83 -12.79
CA SER A 266 -2.51 -8.03 -13.15
C SER A 266 -3.30 -6.83 -12.61
N LEU A 267 -3.98 -6.10 -13.50
CA LEU A 267 -4.87 -5.00 -13.13
C LEU A 267 -6.15 -5.57 -12.51
N ILE A 268 -6.01 -6.17 -11.33
CA ILE A 268 -7.13 -6.52 -10.48
C ILE A 268 -6.68 -6.26 -9.05
N GLY A 269 -7.21 -5.20 -8.43
CA GLY A 269 -7.38 -5.20 -6.99
C GLY A 269 -8.30 -6.37 -6.66
N SER A 270 -7.73 -7.40 -6.05
CA SER A 270 -8.23 -8.74 -5.70
C SER A 270 -7.45 -9.84 -6.42
N ALA A 271 -6.80 -10.70 -5.63
CA ALA A 271 -6.27 -11.97 -6.07
C ALA A 271 -7.37 -12.70 -6.86
N LEU A 272 -7.17 -12.91 -8.16
CA LEU A 272 -7.96 -13.92 -8.86
C LEU A 272 -7.43 -15.27 -8.41
N GLU A 273 -8.25 -15.91 -7.58
CA GLU A 273 -8.25 -17.35 -7.37
C GLU A 273 -8.06 -18.06 -8.72
N ILE A 274 -7.01 -18.87 -8.78
CA ILE A 274 -6.88 -19.91 -9.80
C ILE A 274 -7.92 -20.98 -9.41
N ARG A 275 -8.94 -21.15 -10.25
CA ARG A 275 -9.64 -22.43 -10.41
C ARG A 275 -9.20 -23.04 -11.73
#